data_AF-X6LDB9-F1
#
_entry.id   AF-X6LDB9-F1
#
_cell.length_a   1.000
_cell.length_b   1.000
_cell.length_c   1.000
_cell.angle_alpha   90.00
_cell.angle_beta   90.00
_cell.angle_gamma   90.00
#
_symmetry.space_group_name_H-M   'P 1'
#
loop_
_entity.id
_entity.type
_entity.pdbx_description
1 polymer ?
#
loop_
_entity_poly.entity_id
_entity_poly.type
_entity_poly.pdbx_seq_one_letter_code
_entity_poly.pdbx_strand_id
1 'polypeptide(L)'
;MWNHQVDLNLIYIVIRGAEDVNLAMQLLTAFEQWKLQDNNKQKYKARTNEFLKRRCCNHNINLFCIFICEKALKESSAIEVAISETVNDCLPFVEKDKTQKE
;
A
#
# COMPACT_ATOMS: atom_id res chain seq x y z
N MET A 1 -3.30 11.60 18.84
CA MET A 1 -4.58 10.86 18.67
C MET A 1 -4.55 9.78 17.56
N TRP A 2 -3.50 9.71 16.72
CA TRP A 2 -3.33 8.64 15.72
C TRP A 2 -1.95 8.02 15.92
N ASN A 3 -1.88 6.89 16.63
CA ASN A 3 -0.65 6.28 17.16
C ASN A 3 0.23 5.60 16.08
N HIS A 4 0.53 6.27 14.97
CA HIS A 4 1.34 5.75 13.85
C HIS A 4 0.86 4.40 13.27
N GLN A 5 -0.33 3.93 13.65
CA GLN A 5 -0.93 2.68 13.19
C GLN A 5 -1.55 2.81 11.79
N VAL A 6 -1.82 4.04 11.35
CA VAL A 6 -2.49 4.34 10.09
C VAL A 6 -1.48 4.89 9.09
N ASP A 7 -1.38 4.23 7.93
CA ASP A 7 -0.52 4.68 6.83
C ASP A 7 -1.27 5.67 5.94
N LEU A 8 -0.98 6.97 6.13
CA LEU A 8 -1.64 8.04 5.38
C LEU A 8 -1.32 8.01 3.89
N ASN A 9 -0.17 7.47 3.48
CA ASN A 9 0.16 7.32 2.07
C ASN A 9 -0.69 6.25 1.40
N LEU A 10 -0.97 5.14 2.11
CA LEU A 10 -1.90 4.14 1.62
C LEU A 10 -3.30 4.74 1.42
N ILE A 11 -3.80 5.48 2.41
CA ILE A 11 -5.11 6.16 2.30
C ILE A 11 -5.12 7.12 1.11
N TYR A 12 -4.07 7.92 0.95
CA TYR A 12 -3.94 8.85 -0.17
C TYR A 12 -4.03 8.13 -1.53
N ILE A 13 -3.26 7.07 -1.73
CA ILE A 13 -3.28 6.28 -2.98
C ILE A 13 -4.66 5.68 -3.23
N VAL A 14 -5.30 5.10 -2.21
CA VAL A 14 -6.62 4.48 -2.38
C VAL A 14 -7.66 5.53 -2.76
N ILE A 15 -7.67 6.69 -2.10
CA ILE A 15 -8.60 7.77 -2.42
C ILE A 15 -8.33 8.33 -3.82
N ARG A 16 -7.06 8.50 -4.21
CA ARG A 16 -6.68 8.97 -5.54
C ARG A 16 -7.12 8.02 -6.65
N GLY A 17 -7.05 6.71 -6.39
CA GLY A 17 -7.44 5.66 -7.35
C GLY A 17 -8.92 5.28 -7.32
N ALA A 18 -9.68 5.72 -6.32
CA ALA A 18 -11.11 5.45 -6.19
C ALA A 18 -11.94 6.58 -6.81
N GLU A 19 -13.10 6.24 -7.35
CA GLU A 19 -14.06 7.20 -7.89
C GLU A 19 -14.73 8.03 -6.77
N ASP A 20 -14.97 7.42 -5.62
CA ASP A 20 -15.54 8.07 -4.44
C ASP A 20 -15.03 7.48 -3.12
N VAL A 21 -15.40 8.13 -2.02
CA VAL A 21 -14.98 7.74 -0.66
C VAL A 21 -15.58 6.40 -0.23
N ASN A 22 -16.78 6.04 -0.69
CA ASN A 22 -17.41 4.77 -0.34
C ASN A 22 -16.65 3.60 -0.96
N LEU A 23 -16.25 3.73 -2.23
CA LEU A 23 -15.41 2.76 -2.91
C LEU A 23 -14.04 2.65 -2.23
N ALA A 24 -13.42 3.79 -1.85
CA ALA A 24 -12.17 3.78 -1.11
C ALA A 24 -12.29 3.02 0.23
N MET A 25 -13.37 3.23 0.98
CA MET A 25 -13.64 2.50 2.23
C MET A 25 -13.83 1.00 1.98
N GLN A 26 -14.55 0.62 0.93
CA GLN A 26 -14.75 -0.80 0.57
C GLN A 26 -13.43 -1.47 0.19
N LEU A 27 -12.57 -0.79 -0.59
CA LEU A 27 -11.25 -1.27 -0.98
C LEU A 27 -10.34 -1.47 0.24
N LEU A 28 -10.28 -0.49 1.15
CA LEU A 28 -9.50 -0.60 2.39
C LEU A 28 -10.01 -1.73 3.29
N THR A 29 -11.34 -1.90 3.38
CA THR A 29 -11.95 -3.00 4.16
C THR A 29 -11.59 -4.36 3.57
N ALA A 30 -11.72 -4.52 2.25
CA ALA A 30 -11.35 -5.76 1.55
C ALA A 30 -9.85 -6.04 1.68
N PHE A 31 -9.00 -5.01 1.61
CA PHE A 31 -7.56 -5.13 1.81
C PHE A 31 -7.20 -5.62 3.21
N GLU A 32 -7.79 -5.06 4.26
CA GLU A 32 -7.54 -5.52 5.64
C GLU A 32 -8.01 -6.96 5.86
N GLN A 33 -9.14 -7.36 5.28
CA GLN A 33 -9.58 -8.76 5.31
C GLN A 33 -8.61 -9.68 4.57
N TRP A 34 -8.19 -9.30 3.35
CA TRP A 34 -7.23 -10.05 2.54
C TRP A 34 -5.87 -10.22 3.24
N LYS A 35 -5.42 -9.21 3.99
CA LYS A 35 -4.19 -9.25 4.81
C LYS A 35 -4.22 -10.32 5.90
N LEU A 36 -5.40 -10.68 6.40
CA LEU A 36 -5.59 -11.69 7.44
C LEU A 36 -5.76 -13.10 6.87
N GLN A 37 -6.05 -13.23 5.58
CA GLN A 37 -6.26 -14.50 4.89
C GLN A 37 -4.96 -15.09 4.34
N ASP A 38 -4.96 -16.41 4.14
CA ASP A 38 -4.00 -17.19 3.33
C ASP A 38 -2.51 -16.91 3.58
N ASN A 39 -2.17 -16.45 4.78
CA ASN A 39 -0.82 -16.02 5.16
C ASN A 39 -0.22 -14.98 4.18
N ASN A 40 -1.05 -14.11 3.58
CA ASN A 40 -0.61 -13.15 2.57
C ASN A 40 0.49 -12.21 3.08
N LYS A 41 0.44 -11.80 4.35
CA LYS A 41 1.54 -11.08 5.02
C LYS A 41 2.86 -11.87 5.02
N GLN A 42 2.80 -13.19 5.24
CA GLN A 42 3.99 -14.04 5.26
C GLN A 42 4.54 -14.28 3.86
N LYS A 43 3.67 -14.45 2.85
CA LYS A 43 4.08 -14.50 1.43
C LYS A 43 4.81 -13.22 1.02
N TYR A 44 4.29 -12.05 1.43
CA TYR A 44 4.97 -10.79 1.22
C TYR A 44 6.32 -10.70 1.94
N LYS A 45 6.42 -11.23 3.17
CA LYS A 45 7.69 -11.25 3.92
C LYS A 45 8.80 -11.98 3.15
N ALA A 46 8.47 -13.07 2.43
CA ALA A 46 9.41 -13.79 1.58
C ALA A 46 9.91 -12.95 0.37
N ARG A 47 9.09 -12.01 -0.11
CA ARG A 47 9.38 -11.17 -1.29
C ARG A 47 9.81 -9.75 -0.96
N THR A 48 9.87 -9.38 0.33
CA THR A 48 10.14 -8.00 0.77
C THR A 48 11.44 -7.44 0.18
N ASN A 49 12.48 -8.27 0.06
CA ASN A 49 13.75 -7.86 -0.52
C ASN A 49 13.67 -7.45 -2.00
N GLU A 50 12.73 -8.00 -2.77
CA GLU A 50 12.51 -7.62 -4.18
C GLU A 50 12.01 -6.18 -4.28
N PHE A 51 11.07 -5.81 -3.41
CA PHE A 51 10.53 -4.44 -3.31
C PHE A 51 11.60 -3.45 -2.82
N LEU A 52 12.36 -3.82 -1.79
CA LEU A 52 13.42 -2.95 -1.25
C LEU A 52 14.52 -2.66 -2.27
N LYS A 53 14.93 -3.64 -3.08
CA LYS A 53 15.90 -3.45 -4.18
C LYS A 53 15.41 -2.43 -5.22
N ARG A 54 14.10 -2.26 -5.34
CA ARG A 54 13.44 -1.27 -6.22
C ARG A 54 13.08 0.03 -5.51
N ARG A 55 13.58 0.24 -4.28
CA ARG A 55 13.33 1.42 -3.43
C ARG A 55 11.87 1.56 -2.97
N CYS A 56 11.07 0.51 -3.05
CA CYS A 56 9.70 0.48 -2.54
C CYS A 56 9.72 0.19 -1.03
N CYS A 57 9.99 1.23 -0.24
CA CYS A 57 10.19 1.11 1.21
C CYS A 57 8.89 1.08 2.02
N ASN A 58 7.76 1.52 1.46
CA ASN A 58 6.48 1.48 2.16
C ASN A 58 5.83 0.09 2.03
N HIS A 59 5.91 -0.69 3.12
CA HIS A 59 5.42 -2.06 3.14
C HIS A 59 3.89 -2.19 3.00
N ASN A 60 3.10 -1.23 3.50
CA ASN A 60 1.64 -1.29 3.37
C ASN A 60 1.22 -1.02 1.92
N ILE A 61 1.88 -0.08 1.25
CA ILE A 61 1.68 0.17 -0.18
C ILE A 61 2.07 -1.07 -0.99
N ASN A 62 3.22 -1.68 -0.71
CA ASN A 62 3.64 -2.90 -1.40
C ASN A 62 2.61 -4.03 -1.26
N LEU A 63 2.08 -4.25 -0.06
CA LEU A 63 1.01 -5.22 0.20
C LEU A 63 -0.27 -4.86 -0.56
N PHE A 64 -0.64 -3.58 -0.59
CA PHE A 64 -1.81 -3.11 -1.32
C PHE A 64 -1.67 -3.31 -2.82
N CYS A 65 -0.50 -3.04 -3.41
CA CYS A 65 -0.24 -3.31 -4.83
C CYS A 65 -0.37 -4.81 -5.16
N ILE A 66 0.10 -5.70 -4.28
CA ILE A 66 -0.10 -7.15 -4.45
C ILE A 66 -1.59 -7.48 -4.45
N PHE A 67 -2.34 -6.98 -3.47
CA PHE A 67 -3.79 -7.18 -3.38
C PHE A 67 -4.51 -6.73 -4.66
N ILE A 68 -4.20 -5.54 -5.16
CA ILE A 68 -4.82 -5.00 -6.39
C ILE A 68 -4.44 -5.85 -7.60
N CYS A 69 -3.19 -6.26 -7.76
CA CYS A 69 -2.77 -7.13 -8.87
C CYS A 69 -3.48 -8.49 -8.84
N GLU A 70 -3.62 -9.11 -7.66
CA GLU A 70 -4.35 -10.37 -7.50
C GLU A 70 -5.83 -10.23 -7.84
N LYS A 71 -6.48 -9.13 -7.45
CA LYS A 71 -7.91 -8.89 -7.72
C LYS A 71 -8.20 -8.42 -9.14
N ALA A 72 -7.29 -7.67 -9.75
CA ALA A 72 -7.48 -7.12 -11.09
C ALA A 72 -7.18 -8.10 -12.22
N LEU A 73 -6.65 -9.32 -11.91
CA LEU A 73 -6.21 -10.32 -12.89
C LEU A 73 -5.28 -9.73 -13.98
N LYS A 74 -4.56 -8.63 -13.66
CA LYS A 74 -3.67 -7.97 -14.61
C LYS A 74 -2.32 -8.67 -14.61
N GLU A 75 -1.74 -8.83 -15.80
CA GLU A 75 -0.39 -9.39 -16.00
C GLU A 75 0.73 -8.50 -15.42
N SER A 76 0.41 -7.24 -15.08
CA SER A 76 1.36 -6.31 -14.49
C SER A 76 1.85 -6.79 -13.13
N SER A 77 3.17 -6.82 -12.94
CA SER A 77 3.73 -7.27 -11.66
C SER A 77 3.44 -6.25 -10.56
N ALA A 78 3.08 -6.71 -9.36
CA ALA A 78 2.84 -5.84 -8.21
C ALA A 78 4.01 -4.90 -7.88
N ILE A 79 5.23 -5.29 -8.28
CA ILE A 79 6.44 -4.47 -8.14
C ILE A 79 6.43 -3.29 -9.11
N GLU A 80 6.02 -3.47 -10.37
CA GLU A 80 5.90 -2.37 -11.34
C GLU A 80 4.84 -1.36 -10.91
N VAL A 81 3.70 -1.86 -10.41
CA VAL A 81 2.67 -0.99 -9.83
C VAL A 81 3.22 -0.22 -8.63
N ALA A 82 3.87 -0.91 -7.67
CA ALA A 82 4.48 -0.24 -6.52
C ALA A 82 5.56 0.78 -6.91
N ILE A 83 6.35 0.52 -7.95
CA ILE A 83 7.32 1.47 -8.49
C ILE A 83 6.60 2.69 -9.08
N SER A 84 5.55 2.49 -9.88
CA SER A 84 4.75 3.57 -10.45
C SER A 84 4.20 4.48 -9.35
N GLU A 85 3.57 3.90 -8.32
CA GLU A 85 3.06 4.69 -7.19
C GLU A 85 4.20 5.38 -6.42
N THR A 86 5.34 4.72 -6.23
CA THR A 86 6.50 5.32 -5.51
C THR A 86 7.12 6.48 -6.29
N VAL A 87 7.21 6.38 -7.62
CA VAL A 87 7.88 7.35 -8.51
C VAL A 87 6.95 8.50 -8.92
N ASN A 88 5.71 8.18 -9.27
CA ASN A 88 4.75 9.17 -9.78
C ASN A 88 4.08 9.96 -8.66
N ASP A 89 3.91 9.38 -7.47
CA ASP A 89 3.08 10.00 -6.43
C ASP A 89 3.87 10.71 -5.35
N CYS A 90 5.21 10.72 -5.42
CA CYS A 90 6.10 11.41 -4.48
C CYS A 90 5.52 11.40 -3.05
N LEU A 91 5.22 10.20 -2.55
CA LEU A 91 4.37 9.93 -1.38
C LEU A 91 4.28 11.14 -0.44
N PRO A 92 3.10 11.78 -0.31
CA PRO A 92 2.98 13.11 0.28
C PRO A 92 3.39 13.16 1.76
N PHE A 93 3.47 11.99 2.42
CA PHE A 93 3.91 11.85 3.80
C PHE A 93 5.21 11.04 3.87
N VAL A 94 6.23 11.61 4.49
CA VAL A 94 7.55 10.99 4.68
C VAL A 94 7.89 10.88 6.17
N GLU A 95 9.00 10.22 6.51
CA GLU A 95 9.36 9.89 7.90
C GLU A 95 9.37 11.12 8.83
N LYS A 96 9.79 12.29 8.33
CA LYS A 96 9.80 13.56 9.08
C LYS A 96 8.40 14.04 9.50
N ASP A 97 7.35 13.63 8.78
CA ASP A 97 5.97 14.02 9.07
C ASP A 97 5.38 13.17 10.21
N LYS A 98 6.04 12.08 10.59
CA LYS A 98 5.66 11.26 11.75
C LYS A 98 6.06 11.91 13.07
N THR A 99 7.01 12.84 13.08
CA THR A 99 7.53 13.49 14.29
C THR A 99 6.99 14.90 14.47
N GLN A 100 5.67 15.09 14.46
CA GLN A 100 5.09 16.28 15.09
C GLN A 100 5.12 16.07 16.61
N LYS A 101 6.18 16.58 17.25
CA LYS A 101 6.14 16.85 18.69
C LYS A 101 5.17 18.02 18.88
N GLU A 102 4.01 17.74 19.46
CA GLU A 102 3.18 18.76 20.13
C GLU A 102 3.93 19.31 21.35
#